data_AF-A0A5S5AXC5-F1
#
_entry.id   AF-A0A5S5AXC5-F1
#
_cell.length_a   1.000
_cell.length_b   1.000
_cell.length_c   1.000
_cell.angle_alpha   90.00
_cell.angle_beta   90.00
_cell.angle_gamma   90.00
#
_symmetry.space_group_name_H-M   'P 1'
#
loop_
_entity.id
_entity.type
_entity.pdbx_description
1 polymer ?
#
loop_
_entity_poly.entity_id
_entity_poly.type
_entity_poly.pdbx_seq_one_letter_code
_entity_poly.pdbx_strand_id
1 'polypeptide(L)' 'MDDRQKQIEEIVDFVSHHKNSLASINICSRILGDKFVRVDDEVIRELKVKLPRADSEELEAFYYMIK' A
#
# COMPACT_ATOMS: atom_id res chain seq x y z
N MET A 1 -6.71 -16.57 10.07
CA MET A 1 -6.38 -15.33 9.35
C MET A 1 -4.88 -15.35 9.13
N ASP A 2 -4.46 -15.41 7.87
CA ASP A 2 -3.04 -15.43 7.49
C ASP A 2 -2.40 -14.08 7.86
N ASP A 3 -1.22 -14.07 8.51
CA ASP A 3 -0.56 -12.83 8.94
C ASP A 3 -0.31 -11.88 7.76
N ARG A 4 -0.07 -12.42 6.56
CA ARG A 4 0.07 -11.65 5.33
C ARG A 4 -1.20 -10.87 4.97
N GLN A 5 -2.37 -11.51 5.11
CA GLN A 5 -3.65 -10.88 4.81
C GLN A 5 -3.92 -9.70 5.75
N LYS A 6 -3.58 -9.83 7.04
CA LYS A 6 -3.68 -8.73 7.99
C LYS A 6 -2.76 -7.57 7.63
N GLN A 7 -1.51 -7.86 7.25
CA GLN A 7 -0.57 -6.82 6.82
C GLN A 7 -1.09 -6.04 5.61
N ILE A 8 -1.64 -6.75 4.61
CA ILE A 8 -2.25 -6.13 3.42
C ILE A 8 -3.40 -5.20 3.83
N GLU A 9 -4.29 -5.66 4.72
CA GLU A 9 -5.43 -4.88 5.19
C GLU A 9 -4.97 -3.62 5.94
N GLU A 10 -4.00 -3.73 6.83
CA GLU A 10 -3.46 -2.59 7.57
C GLU A 10 -2.77 -1.57 6.64
N ILE A 11 -2.01 -2.02 5.65
CA ILE A 11 -1.36 -1.14 4.66
C ILE A 11 -2.42 -0.36 3.87
N VAL A 12 -3.42 -1.07 3.34
CA VAL A 12 -4.49 -0.46 2.57
C VAL A 12 -5.29 0.54 3.40
N ASP A 13 -5.59 0.19 4.65
CA ASP A 13 -6.32 1.05 5.57
C ASP A 13 -5.52 2.33 5.87
N PHE A 14 -4.23 2.19 6.21
CA PHE A 14 -3.33 3.31 6.43
C PHE A 14 -3.28 4.25 5.21
N VAL A 15 -3.07 3.70 4.01
CA VAL A 15 -3.00 4.50 2.78
C VAL A 15 -4.30 5.26 2.54
N SER A 16 -5.44 4.64 2.84
CA SER A 16 -6.76 5.27 2.67
C SER A 16 -7.03 6.41 3.66
N HIS A 17 -6.53 6.30 4.90
CA HIS A 17 -6.68 7.34 5.93
C HIS A 17 -5.61 8.43 5.82
N HIS A 18 -4.42 8.11 5.31
CA HIS A 18 -3.25 8.98 5.25
C HIS A 18 -2.79 9.23 3.81
N LYS A 19 -3.71 9.56 2.90
CA LYS A 19 -3.47 9.67 1.44
C LYS A 19 -2.29 10.57 1.04
N ASN A 20 -2.02 11.63 1.80
CA ASN A 20 -0.95 12.60 1.51
C ASN A 20 0.34 12.33 2.29
N SER A 21 0.43 11.24 3.06
CA SER A 21 1.64 10.92 3.80
C SER A 21 2.75 10.44 2.87
N LEU A 22 4.00 10.70 3.26
CA LEU A 22 5.16 10.23 2.51
C LEU A 22 5.18 8.69 2.39
N ALA A 23 4.76 7.99 3.45
CA ALA A 23 4.64 6.53 3.44
C ALA A 23 3.62 6.07 2.39
N SER A 24 2.43 6.68 2.35
CA SER A 24 1.40 6.34 1.37
C SER A 24 1.87 6.58 -0.07
N ILE A 25 2.53 7.72 -0.33
CA ILE A 25 3.07 8.04 -1.64
C ILE A 25 4.15 7.02 -2.06
N ASN A 26 5.07 6.68 -1.16
CA ASN A 26 6.13 5.71 -1.43
C ASN A 26 5.59 4.31 -1.69
N ILE A 27 4.64 3.83 -0.88
CA ILE A 27 4.00 2.51 -1.05
C ILE A 27 3.29 2.46 -2.42
N CYS A 28 2.48 3.48 -2.74
CA CYS A 28 1.80 3.55 -4.02
C CYS A 28 2.79 3.64 -5.19
N SER A 29 3.87 4.43 -5.10
CA SER A 29 4.88 4.54 -6.17
C SER A 29 5.60 3.21 -6.40
N ARG A 30 5.95 2.46 -5.35
CA ARG A 30 6.59 1.15 -5.49
C ARG A 30 5.67 0.09 -6.11
N ILE A 31 4.40 0.05 -5.72
CA ILE A 31 3.44 -0.96 -6.21
C ILE A 31 2.81 -0.60 -7.57
N LEU A 32 2.52 0.68 -7.80
CA LEU A 32 1.78 1.16 -8.97
C LEU A 32 2.67 1.85 -10.01
N GLY A 33 3.92 2.18 -9.64
CA GLY A 33 4.80 3.08 -10.38
C GLY A 33 4.40 4.55 -10.21
N ASP A 34 5.14 5.46 -10.84
CA ASP A 34 4.87 6.91 -10.85
C ASP A 34 3.73 7.31 -11.79
N LYS A 35 2.68 6.49 -11.88
CA LYS A 35 1.53 6.68 -12.80
C LYS A 35 0.41 7.52 -12.20
N PHE A 36 0.52 7.92 -10.93
CA PHE A 36 -0.51 8.69 -10.23
C PHE A 36 0.05 10.03 -9.75
N VAL A 37 -0.80 11.05 -9.78
CA VAL A 37 -0.45 12.41 -9.31
C VAL A 37 -0.72 12.57 -7.81
N ARG A 38 -1.69 11.83 -7.28
CA ARG A 38 -2.09 11.83 -5.87
C ARG A 38 -2.71 10.48 -5.51
N VAL A 39 -2.69 10.13 -4.22
CA VAL A 39 -3.41 8.95 -3.74
C VAL A 39 -4.89 9.27 -3.63
N ASP A 40 -5.70 8.73 -4.54
CA ASP A 40 -7.16 8.83 -4.53
C ASP A 40 -7.82 7.44 -4.53
N ASP A 41 -9.15 7.41 -4.67
CA ASP A 41 -9.91 6.16 -4.57
C ASP A 41 -9.67 5.20 -5.75
N GLU A 42 -9.18 5.70 -6.89
CA GLU A 42 -8.74 4.84 -7.99
C GLU A 42 -7.39 4.19 -7.66
N VAL A 43 -6.44 5.00 -7.17
CA VAL A 43 -5.13 4.51 -6.70
C VAL A 43 -5.28 3.48 -5.59
N ILE A 44 -6.18 3.70 -4.62
CA ILE A 44 -6.43 2.75 -3.53
C ILE A 44 -7.05 1.44 -4.06
N ARG A 45 -7.94 1.52 -5.05
CA ARG A 45 -8.50 0.32 -5.68
C ARG A 45 -7.44 -0.48 -6.42
N GLU A 46 -6.55 0.18 -7.16
CA GLU A 46 -5.43 -0.51 -7.80
C GLU A 46 -4.45 -1.10 -6.78
N LEU A 47 -4.14 -0.37 -5.71
CA LEU A 47 -3.28 -0.85 -4.63
C LEU A 47 -3.84 -2.15 -4.02
N LYS A 48 -5.14 -2.19 -3.71
CA LYS A 48 -5.83 -3.40 -3.21
C LYS A 48 -5.68 -4.61 -4.14
N VAL A 49 -5.61 -4.40 -5.46
CA VAL A 49 -5.48 -5.48 -6.45
C VAL A 49 -4.03 -5.93 -6.61
N LYS A 50 -3.06 -5.01 -6.56
CA LYS A 50 -1.65 -5.31 -6.82
C LYS A 50 -0.86 -5.70 -5.56
N LEU A 51 -1.18 -5.12 -4.40
CA LEU A 51 -0.48 -5.38 -3.14
C LEU A 51 -0.44 -6.88 -2.76
N PRO A 52 -1.51 -7.69 -2.94
CA PRO A 52 -1.45 -9.13 -2.67
C PRO A 52 -0.50 -9.92 -3.58
N ARG A 53 0.02 -9.31 -4.65
CA ARG A 53 0.98 -9.93 -5.58
C ARG A 53 2.43 -9.53 -5.27
N ALA A 54 2.65 -8.57 -4.38
CA ALA A 54 3.97 -8.23 -3.88
C ALA A 54 4.58 -9.44 -3.15
N ASP A 55 5.89 -9.61 -3.25
CA ASP A 55 6.57 -10.63 -2.47
C ASP A 55 6.52 -10.29 -0.96
N SER A 56 6.91 -11.26 -0.14
CA SER A 56 6.84 -11.12 1.31
C SER A 56 7.81 -10.06 1.85
N GLU A 57 8.98 -9.88 1.23
CA GLU A 57 9.98 -8.90 1.68
C GLU A 57 9.49 -7.47 1.42
N GLU A 58 8.89 -7.22 0.25
CA GLU A 58 8.28 -5.94 -0.07
C GLU A 58 7.10 -5.64 0.85
N LEU A 59 6.22 -6.62 1.08
CA LEU A 59 5.07 -6.45 1.96
C LEU A 59 5.49 -6.12 3.39
N GLU A 60 6.49 -6.83 3.90
CA GLU A 60 7.06 -6.58 5.23
C GLU A 60 7.66 -5.17 5.31
N ALA A 61 8.40 -4.73 4.29
CA ALA A 61 8.94 -3.37 4.23
C ALA A 61 7.83 -2.31 4.25
N PHE A 62 6.74 -2.50 3.50
CA PHE A 62 5.60 -1.58 3.54
C PHE A 62 4.90 -1.57 4.89
N TYR A 63 4.76 -2.73 5.52
CA TYR A 63 4.17 -2.85 6.85
C TYR A 63 4.99 -2.08 7.89
N TYR A 64 6.32 -2.20 7.86
CA TYR A 64 7.19 -1.42 8.74
C TYR A 64 7.16 0.08 8.49
N MET A 65 6.87 0.55 7.27
CA MET A 65 6.74 1.99 6.98
C MET A 65 5.53 2.65 7.63
N ILE A 66 4.48 1.87 7.93
CA ILE A 66 3.22 2.37 8.48
C ILE A 66 3.05 2.08 9.98
N LYS A 67 4.03 1.42 10.59
CA LYS A 67 4.12 1.18 12.03
C LYS A 67 4.95 2.26 12.72
#